data_AF-A0A076LRU8-F1
#
_entry.id   AF-A0A076LRU8-F1
#
_cell.length_a   1.000
_cell.length_b   1.000
_cell.length_c   1.000
_cell.angle_alpha   90.00
_cell.angle_beta   90.00
_cell.angle_gamma   90.00
#
_symmetry.space_group_name_H-M   'P 1'
#
loop_
_entity.id
_entity.type
_entity.pdbx_description
1 polymer ?
#
loop_
_entity_poly.entity_id
_entity_poly.type
_entity_poly.pdbx_seq_one_letter_code
_entity_poly.pdbx_strand_id
1 'polypeptide(L)'
;MDYNTLLGIIGGLGIGTILNSIMSNFLAKKTKQKERLYEEKKSAYLGLLSAIHKAAAMPSETTAKEYALWQTHCSLFGSPEVALFAQKMIDTNDGPSTKRHEAFDGLIQAMRSDLAK
;
A
#
# COMPACT_ATOMS: atom_id res chain seq x y z
N MET A 1 -44.48 -22.15 -31.34
CA MET A 1 -43.26 -21.88 -30.57
C MET A 1 -43.71 -21.79 -29.12
N ASP A 2 -43.31 -22.76 -28.30
CA ASP A 2 -43.90 -22.98 -26.97
C ASP A 2 -43.57 -21.81 -26.02
N TYR A 3 -44.59 -21.25 -25.37
CA TYR A 3 -44.42 -20.18 -24.36
C TYR A 3 -43.47 -20.61 -23.22
N ASN A 4 -43.34 -21.91 -22.98
CA ASN A 4 -42.42 -22.49 -22.00
C ASN A 4 -40.93 -22.34 -22.38
N THR A 5 -40.58 -22.26 -23.67
CA THR A 5 -39.18 -22.03 -24.08
C THR A 5 -38.80 -20.56 -23.94
N LEU A 6 -39.76 -19.65 -24.15
CA LEU A 6 -39.55 -18.21 -24.00
C LEU A 6 -39.40 -17.80 -22.52
N LEU A 7 -40.16 -18.43 -21.61
CA LEU A 7 -40.06 -18.20 -20.17
C LEU A 7 -38.76 -18.76 -19.57
N GLY A 8 -38.26 -19.90 -20.08
CA GLY A 8 -36.96 -20.43 -19.68
C GLY A 8 -35.78 -19.54 -20.08
N ILE A 9 -35.89 -18.86 -21.21
CA ILE A 9 -34.89 -17.91 -21.72
C ILE A 9 -34.94 -16.58 -20.95
N ILE A 10 -36.12 -16.09 -20.56
CA ILE A 10 -36.26 -14.81 -19.83
C ILE A 10 -35.98 -14.97 -18.32
N GLY A 11 -36.38 -16.08 -17.70
CA GLY A 11 -36.18 -16.31 -16.27
C GLY A 11 -34.77 -16.78 -15.89
N GLY A 12 -34.13 -17.63 -16.71
CA GLY A 12 -32.83 -18.22 -16.41
C GLY A 12 -31.63 -17.38 -16.84
N LEU A 13 -31.71 -16.68 -17.99
CA LEU A 13 -30.59 -15.89 -18.52
C LEU A 13 -30.57 -14.46 -17.97
N GLY A 14 -31.73 -13.84 -17.72
CA GLY A 14 -31.82 -12.45 -17.26
C GLY A 14 -31.41 -12.26 -15.80
N ILE A 15 -31.89 -13.12 -14.90
CA ILE A 15 -31.58 -13.02 -13.45
C ILE A 15 -30.13 -13.45 -13.19
N GLY A 16 -29.66 -14.52 -13.85
CA GLY A 16 -28.28 -14.98 -13.75
C GLY A 16 -27.25 -13.94 -14.22
N THR A 17 -27.54 -13.22 -15.31
CA THR A 17 -26.66 -12.14 -15.81
C THR A 17 -26.67 -10.90 -14.93
N ILE A 18 -27.81 -10.54 -14.32
CA ILE A 18 -27.89 -9.46 -13.33
C ILE A 18 -27.09 -9.81 -12.08
N LEU A 19 -27.26 -11.02 -11.53
CA LEU A 19 -26.49 -11.47 -10.35
C LEU A 19 -24.98 -11.49 -10.64
N ASN A 20 -24.59 -12.02 -11.79
CA ASN A 20 -23.19 -12.05 -12.22
C ASN A 20 -22.63 -10.64 -12.41
N SER A 21 -23.40 -9.69 -12.95
CA SER A 21 -22.98 -8.29 -13.09
C SER A 21 -22.81 -7.59 -11.74
N ILE A 22 -23.66 -7.87 -10.76
CA ILE A 22 -23.51 -7.31 -9.41
C ILE A 22 -22.25 -7.87 -8.75
N MET A 23 -22.05 -9.19 -8.82
CA MET A 23 -20.87 -9.85 -8.25
C MET A 23 -19.57 -9.39 -8.92
N SER A 24 -19.55 -9.30 -10.25
CA SER A 24 -18.37 -8.85 -10.99
C SER A 24 -18.04 -7.39 -10.70
N ASN A 25 -19.04 -6.50 -10.60
CA ASN A 25 -18.84 -5.11 -10.20
C ASN A 25 -18.33 -4.98 -8.77
N PHE A 26 -18.83 -5.81 -7.84
CA PHE A 26 -18.33 -5.82 -6.46
C PHE A 26 -16.87 -6.27 -6.39
N LEU A 27 -16.52 -7.36 -7.09
CA LEU A 27 -15.14 -7.84 -7.20
C LEU A 27 -14.22 -6.81 -7.86
N ALA A 28 -14.65 -6.19 -8.96
CA ALA A 28 -13.90 -5.15 -9.65
C ALA A 28 -13.64 -3.93 -8.74
N LYS A 29 -14.63 -3.50 -7.96
CA LYS A 29 -14.47 -2.42 -6.97
C LYS A 29 -13.46 -2.79 -5.88
N LYS A 30 -13.52 -4.02 -5.37
CA LYS A 30 -12.58 -4.53 -4.36
C LYS A 30 -11.16 -4.61 -4.91
N THR A 31 -10.98 -5.14 -6.12
CA THR A 31 -9.67 -5.20 -6.80
C THR A 31 -9.11 -3.80 -7.01
N LYS A 32 -9.92 -2.86 -7.49
CA LYS A 32 -9.51 -1.46 -7.69
C LYS A 32 -9.10 -0.78 -6.39
N GLN A 33 -9.77 -1.08 -5.28
CA GLN A 33 -9.37 -0.56 -3.96
C GLN A 33 -8.02 -1.12 -3.50
N LYS A 34 -7.80 -2.43 -3.69
CA LYS A 34 -6.52 -3.07 -3.37
C LYS A 34 -5.37 -2.51 -4.23
N GLU A 35 -5.60 -2.36 -5.53
CA GLU A 35 -4.61 -1.80 -6.46
C GLU A 35 -4.24 -0.36 -6.09
N ARG A 36 -5.25 0.49 -5.77
CA ARG A 36 -5.00 1.84 -5.28
C ARG A 36 -4.16 1.85 -4.01
N LEU A 37 -4.54 1.03 -3.01
CA LEU A 37 -3.79 0.96 -1.76
C LEU A 37 -2.34 0.50 -1.98
N TYR A 38 -2.14 -0.48 -2.87
CA TYR A 38 -0.81 -0.95 -3.23
C TYR A 38 0.04 0.18 -3.84
N GLU A 39 -0.50 0.95 -4.78
CA GLU A 39 0.24 2.07 -5.37
C GLU A 39 0.52 3.20 -4.37
N GLU A 40 -0.42 3.51 -3.45
CA GLU A 40 -0.17 4.49 -2.38
C GLU A 40 0.95 4.03 -1.43
N LYS A 41 0.94 2.75 -1.01
CA LYS A 41 2.01 2.15 -0.21
C LYS A 41 3.35 2.23 -0.92
N LYS A 42 3.42 1.77 -2.16
CA LYS A 42 4.63 1.78 -2.97
C LYS A 42 5.18 3.21 -3.14
N SER A 43 4.32 4.17 -3.42
CA SER A 43 4.68 5.59 -3.53
C SER A 43 5.28 6.11 -2.22
N ALA A 44 4.62 5.87 -1.09
CA ALA A 44 5.10 6.26 0.24
C ALA A 44 6.48 5.64 0.54
N TYR A 45 6.67 4.37 0.24
CA TYR A 45 7.90 3.64 0.54
C TYR A 45 9.08 4.11 -0.30
N LEU A 46 8.87 4.25 -1.61
CA LEU A 46 9.91 4.79 -2.50
C LEU A 46 10.25 6.24 -2.16
N GLY A 47 9.25 7.05 -1.80
CA GLY A 47 9.45 8.40 -1.32
C GLY A 47 10.31 8.45 -0.05
N LEU A 48 10.01 7.62 0.94
CA LEU A 48 10.78 7.54 2.19
C LEU A 48 12.22 7.08 1.94
N LEU A 49 12.42 6.05 1.11
CA LEU A 49 13.76 5.56 0.76
C LEU A 49 14.59 6.63 0.02
N SER A 50 13.95 7.38 -0.88
CA SER A 50 14.57 8.52 -1.56
C SER A 50 14.97 9.63 -0.57
N ALA A 51 14.08 9.97 0.37
CA ALA A 51 14.36 10.96 1.40
C ALA A 51 15.49 10.53 2.35
N ILE A 52 15.54 9.24 2.72
CA ILE A 52 16.66 8.66 3.50
C ILE A 52 17.98 8.84 2.75
N HIS A 53 18.00 8.50 1.46
CA HIS A 53 19.20 8.65 0.64
C HIS A 53 19.64 10.11 0.54
N LYS A 54 18.70 11.03 0.26
CA LYS A 54 18.98 12.48 0.16
C LYS A 54 19.51 13.04 1.48
N ALA A 55 18.89 12.70 2.60
CA ALA A 55 19.35 13.14 3.92
C ALA A 55 20.75 12.62 4.26
N ALA A 56 21.09 11.40 3.82
CA ALA A 56 22.44 10.86 4.00
C ALA A 56 23.49 11.54 3.09
N ALA A 57 23.10 11.92 1.87
CA ALA A 57 24.01 12.56 0.90
C ALA A 57 24.20 14.07 1.16
N MET A 58 23.13 14.77 1.55
CA MET A 58 23.10 16.23 1.73
C MET A 58 22.27 16.61 2.96
N PRO A 59 22.82 16.45 4.19
CA PRO A 59 22.10 16.78 5.42
C PRO A 59 21.70 18.26 5.46
N SER A 60 20.40 18.53 5.55
CA SER A 60 19.82 19.87 5.67
C SER A 60 18.43 19.82 6.33
N GLU A 61 17.94 20.98 6.80
CA GLU A 61 16.58 21.12 7.31
C GLU A 61 15.54 20.72 6.24
N THR A 62 15.80 21.07 4.97
CA THR A 62 14.96 20.69 3.84
C THR A 62 14.84 19.18 3.70
N THR A 63 15.97 18.45 3.73
CA THR A 63 15.95 16.99 3.64
C THR A 63 15.33 16.33 4.86
N ALA A 64 15.44 16.94 6.05
CA ALA A 64 14.78 16.45 7.26
C ALA A 64 13.25 16.61 7.18
N LYS A 65 12.77 17.74 6.66
CA LYS A 65 11.33 17.95 6.39
C LYS A 65 10.81 17.03 5.30
N GLU A 66 11.60 16.78 4.26
CA GLU A 66 11.26 15.81 3.21
C GLU A 66 11.14 14.39 3.79
N TYR A 67 12.06 14.00 4.69
CA TYR A 67 11.95 12.73 5.41
C TYR A 67 10.65 12.66 6.22
N ALA A 68 10.35 13.69 7.03
CA ALA A 68 9.16 13.71 7.88
C ALA A 68 7.85 13.64 7.07
N LEU A 69 7.81 14.28 5.89
CA LEU A 69 6.70 14.15 4.95
C LEU A 69 6.49 12.70 4.56
N TRP A 70 7.52 12.03 4.04
CA TRP A 70 7.38 10.65 3.58
C TRP A 70 7.17 9.63 4.71
N GLN A 71 7.70 9.92 5.90
CA GLN A 71 7.38 9.16 7.10
C GLN A 71 5.88 9.25 7.41
N THR A 72 5.29 10.44 7.32
CA THR A 72 3.84 10.64 7.51
C THR A 72 3.03 9.86 6.47
N HIS A 73 3.45 9.86 5.21
CA HIS A 73 2.83 9.03 4.17
C HIS A 73 2.89 7.54 4.52
N CYS A 74 4.02 7.05 5.05
CA CYS A 74 4.14 5.67 5.50
C CYS A 74 3.20 5.36 6.68
N SER A 75 2.98 6.31 7.59
CA SER A 75 2.00 6.17 8.68
C SER A 75 0.55 6.17 8.20
N LEU A 76 0.25 6.81 7.06
CA LEU A 76 -1.09 6.87 6.48
C LEU A 76 -1.46 5.60 5.70
N PHE A 77 -0.54 5.09 4.89
CA PHE A 77 -0.81 4.03 3.94
C PHE A 77 -0.18 2.69 4.30
N GLY A 78 0.91 2.72 5.06
CA GLY A 78 1.67 1.54 5.40
C GLY A 78 1.17 0.82 6.64
N SER A 79 1.68 -0.40 6.81
CA SER A 79 1.45 -1.17 8.04
C SER A 79 2.04 -0.49 9.29
N PRO A 80 1.52 -0.80 10.49
CA PRO A 80 2.09 -0.35 11.75
C PRO A 80 3.58 -0.67 11.89
N GLU A 81 4.03 -1.81 11.37
CA GLU A 81 5.44 -2.22 11.38
C GLU A 81 6.31 -1.28 10.55
N VAL A 82 5.85 -0.84 9.38
CA VAL A 82 6.58 0.12 8.55
C VAL A 82 6.69 1.46 9.27
N ALA A 83 5.60 1.96 9.87
CA ALA A 83 5.61 3.20 10.63
C ALA A 83 6.57 3.13 11.84
N LEU A 84 6.58 1.99 12.55
CA LEU A 84 7.49 1.73 13.67
C LEU A 84 8.96 1.81 13.23
N PHE A 85 9.35 1.09 12.17
CA PHE A 85 10.73 1.09 11.72
C PHE A 85 11.14 2.42 11.08
N ALA A 86 10.21 3.15 10.46
CA ALA A 86 10.45 4.51 10.00
C ALA A 86 10.79 5.42 11.20
N GLN A 87 10.03 5.34 12.30
CA GLN A 87 10.37 6.10 13.51
C GLN A 87 11.74 5.68 14.09
N LYS A 88 12.04 4.37 14.14
CA LYS A 88 13.34 3.88 14.62
C LYS A 88 14.53 4.43 13.83
N MET A 89 14.37 4.74 12.54
CA MET A 89 15.44 5.38 11.77
C MET A 89 15.81 6.76 12.31
N ILE A 90 14.85 7.53 12.83
CA ILE A 90 15.12 8.79 13.53
C ILE A 90 15.73 8.51 14.90
N ASP A 91 15.11 7.62 15.68
CA ASP A 91 15.50 7.35 17.07
C ASP A 91 16.95 6.81 17.18
N THR A 92 17.45 6.18 16.12
CA THR A 92 18.80 5.61 16.05
C THR A 92 19.80 6.50 15.32
N ASN A 93 19.41 7.69 14.86
CA ASN A 93 20.25 8.55 14.03
C ASN A 93 21.54 9.00 14.75
N ASP A 94 21.44 9.32 16.04
CA ASP A 94 22.58 9.72 16.88
C ASP A 94 23.20 8.53 17.66
N GLY A 95 22.70 7.33 17.39
CA GLY A 95 23.13 6.10 18.07
C GLY A 95 24.25 5.35 17.34
N PRO A 96 24.64 4.17 17.86
CA PRO A 96 25.59 3.28 17.18
C PRO A 96 25.10 2.91 15.78
N SER A 97 26.03 2.86 14.82
CA SER A 97 25.72 2.51 13.42
C SER A 97 24.99 1.17 13.28
N THR A 98 25.27 0.22 14.17
CA THR A 98 24.61 -1.09 14.23
C THR A 98 23.10 -0.96 14.45
N LYS A 99 22.65 -0.12 15.38
CA LYS A 99 21.22 0.09 15.65
C LYS A 99 20.51 0.73 14.47
N ARG A 100 21.17 1.66 13.78
CA ARG A 100 20.63 2.29 12.56
C ARG A 100 20.53 1.28 11.41
N HIS A 101 21.49 0.36 11.29
CA HIS A 101 21.44 -0.71 10.31
C HIS A 101 20.28 -1.67 10.59
N GLU A 102 20.12 -2.11 11.85
CA GLU A 102 18.98 -2.95 12.26
C GLU A 102 17.63 -2.27 12.01
N ALA A 103 17.53 -0.97 12.28
CA ALA A 103 16.32 -0.19 11.99
C ALA A 103 16.03 -0.15 10.49
N PHE A 104 17.06 0.04 9.66
CA PHE A 104 16.92 0.07 8.21
C PHE A 104 16.55 -1.30 7.63
N ASP A 105 17.18 -2.38 8.08
CA ASP A 105 16.85 -3.73 7.64
C ASP A 105 15.42 -4.10 8.02
N GLY A 106 15.01 -3.77 9.24
CA GLY A 106 13.63 -3.93 9.69
C GLY A 106 12.64 -3.14 8.85
N LEU A 107 12.99 -1.91 8.46
CA LEU A 107 12.17 -1.08 7.57
C LEU A 107 11.96 -1.76 6.21
N ILE A 108 13.03 -2.27 5.58
CA ILE A 108 12.96 -2.95 4.29
C ILE A 108 12.11 -4.23 4.39
N GLN A 109 12.30 -5.03 5.44
CA GLN A 109 11.49 -6.24 5.65
C GLN A 109 10.01 -5.92 5.85
N ALA A 110 9.70 -4.90 6.65
CA ALA A 110 8.33 -4.46 6.88
C ALA A 110 7.66 -3.98 5.58
N MET A 111 8.35 -3.17 4.77
CA MET A 111 7.85 -2.69 3.48
C MET A 111 7.56 -3.85 2.53
N ARG A 112 8.48 -4.83 2.42
CA ARG A 112 8.29 -6.02 1.58
C ARG A 112 7.10 -6.86 2.04
N SER A 113 6.98 -7.08 3.34
CA SER A 113 5.86 -7.85 3.91
C SER A 113 4.54 -7.13 3.67
N ASP A 114 4.51 -5.81 3.76
CA ASP A 114 3.28 -5.04 3.65
C ASP A 114 2.79 -4.84 2.21
N LEU A 115 3.71 -4.81 1.22
CA LEU A 115 3.36 -4.82 -0.20
C LEU A 115 2.85 -6.19 -0.68
N ALA A 116 3.17 -7.28 0.02
CA ALA A 116 2.70 -8.61 -0.31
C ALA A 116 1.26 -8.91 0.15
N LYS A 117 0.63 -8.01 0.91
CA LYS A 117 -0.73 -8.13 1.49
C LYS A 117 -1.78 -7.42 0.62
#